data_AF-A5E7E7-F1
#
_entry.id   AF-A5E7E7-F1
#
_cell.length_a   1.000
_cell.length_b   1.000
_cell.length_c   1.000
_cell.angle_alpha   90.00
_cell.angle_beta   90.00
_cell.angle_gamma   90.00
#
_symmetry.space_group_name_H-M   'P 1'
#
loop_
_entity.id
_entity.type
_entity.pdbx_description
1 polymer ?
#
loop_
_entity_poly.entity_id
_entity_poly.type
_entity_poly.pdbx_seq_one_letter_code
_entity_poly.pdbx_strand_id
1 'polypeptide(L)'
;MIFKRLFYLIWLFLVQGLLAVTITQDTVTSGTINLSVGSITVSSGAYWSIINNAVSAFVGDLTVQSNAGFYISTTNPLIGLQVTLLGVLNSIQNNGVISFNSLKTLIAPNYNLVGLSFLNNGQMYLAADGTNPPVMALTAASWTNNGLLVFYQNQRSESLINLGTTLGSITNAGSICLYSSVYQQLTSITGSGWYVFLIFFLL
;
A
#
# COMPACT_ATOMS: atom_id res chain seq x y z
N MET A 1 -34.16 -15.48 -31.41
CA MET A 1 -33.29 -16.28 -30.52
C MET A 1 -31.97 -15.58 -30.15
N ILE A 2 -31.37 -14.76 -31.03
CA ILE A 2 -30.09 -14.07 -30.79
C ILE A 2 -30.14 -13.01 -29.67
N PHE A 3 -31.23 -12.25 -29.56
CA PHE A 3 -31.40 -11.22 -28.52
C PHE A 3 -31.42 -11.77 -27.09
N LYS A 4 -31.97 -12.98 -26.89
CA LYS A 4 -31.96 -13.64 -25.57
C LYS A 4 -30.54 -14.08 -25.19
N ARG A 5 -29.74 -14.60 -26.13
CA ARG A 5 -28.32 -14.96 -25.90
C ARG A 5 -27.46 -13.74 -25.56
N LEU A 6 -27.70 -12.60 -26.21
CA LEU A 6 -26.99 -11.36 -25.92
C LEU A 6 -27.31 -10.84 -24.51
N PHE A 7 -28.58 -10.93 -24.09
CA PHE A 7 -29.01 -10.55 -22.75
C PHE A 7 -28.38 -11.43 -21.66
N TYR A 8 -28.29 -12.75 -21.89
CA TYR A 8 -27.62 -13.68 -20.97
C TYR A 8 -26.11 -13.44 -20.87
N LEU A 9 -25.43 -13.06 -21.97
CA LEU A 9 -24.01 -12.72 -21.97
C LEU A 9 -23.73 -11.39 -21.25
N ILE A 10 -24.58 -10.39 -21.46
CA ILE A 10 -24.51 -9.11 -20.73
C ILE A 10 -24.79 -9.34 -19.24
N TRP A 11 -25.74 -10.21 -18.89
CA TRP A 11 -26.04 -10.56 -17.50
C TRP A 11 -24.90 -11.36 -16.84
N LEU A 12 -24.27 -12.30 -17.55
CA LEU A 12 -23.07 -13.03 -17.08
C LEU A 12 -21.85 -12.11 -16.90
N PHE A 13 -21.74 -11.03 -17.68
CA PHE A 13 -20.73 -9.98 -17.50
C PHE A 13 -21.04 -9.04 -16.32
N LEU A 14 -22.32 -8.76 -16.07
CA LEU A 14 -22.77 -7.88 -14.97
C LEU A 14 -22.76 -8.56 -13.59
N VAL A 15 -22.76 -9.90 -13.54
CA VAL A 15 -22.83 -10.67 -12.28
C VAL A 15 -21.45 -10.92 -11.64
N GLN A 16 -20.35 -10.47 -12.24
CA GLN A 16 -19.09 -10.34 -11.51
C GLN A 16 -19.10 -9.08 -10.65
N GLY A 17 -20.01 -9.03 -9.67
CA GLY A 17 -19.98 -8.04 -8.62
C GLY A 17 -18.74 -8.30 -7.77
N LEU A 18 -17.68 -7.53 -7.99
CA LEU A 18 -16.59 -7.38 -7.04
C LEU A 18 -17.21 -6.95 -5.70
N LEU A 19 -17.22 -7.86 -4.72
CA LEU A 19 -17.76 -7.55 -3.39
C LEU A 19 -16.87 -6.52 -2.73
N ALA A 20 -17.36 -5.29 -2.59
CA ALA A 20 -16.71 -4.30 -1.75
C ALA A 20 -16.77 -4.74 -0.29
N VAL A 21 -15.70 -4.50 0.47
CA VAL A 21 -15.60 -4.81 1.90
C VAL A 21 -15.55 -3.52 2.68
N THR A 22 -16.43 -3.38 3.67
CA THR A 22 -16.42 -2.24 4.58
C THR A 22 -16.21 -2.72 6.01
N ILE A 23 -15.17 -2.21 6.66
CA ILE A 23 -14.84 -2.49 8.05
C ILE A 23 -15.38 -1.35 8.92
N THR A 24 -16.45 -1.61 9.66
CA THR A 24 -17.14 -0.62 10.51
C THR A 24 -16.85 -0.79 12.01
N GLN A 25 -16.13 -1.85 12.37
CA GLN A 25 -15.72 -2.16 13.73
C GLN A 25 -14.33 -2.78 13.74
N ASP A 26 -13.64 -2.67 14.86
CA ASP A 26 -12.33 -3.25 15.06
C ASP A 26 -12.30 -4.74 14.70
N THR A 27 -11.42 -5.06 13.76
CA THR A 27 -11.33 -6.39 13.16
C THR A 27 -9.87 -6.84 13.15
N VAL A 28 -9.62 -8.03 13.67
CA VAL A 28 -8.31 -8.68 13.59
C VAL A 28 -8.49 -10.01 12.87
N THR A 29 -7.73 -10.21 11.80
CA THR A 29 -7.72 -11.47 11.05
C THR A 29 -6.31 -12.00 10.98
N SER A 30 -6.16 -13.33 11.02
CA SER A 30 -4.85 -13.97 11.00
C SER A 30 -4.79 -15.11 9.99
N GLY A 31 -3.61 -15.34 9.44
CA GLY A 31 -3.36 -16.35 8.42
C GLY A 31 -3.86 -15.94 7.03
N THR A 32 -4.12 -16.94 6.20
CA THR A 32 -4.51 -16.72 4.80
C THR A 32 -5.90 -16.12 4.70
N ILE A 33 -5.97 -14.91 4.14
CA ILE A 33 -7.22 -14.26 3.76
C ILE A 33 -7.13 -13.78 2.31
N ASN A 34 -8.29 -13.68 1.65
CA ASN A 34 -8.36 -13.16 0.29
C ASN A 34 -8.68 -11.67 0.31
N LEU A 35 -7.74 -10.83 -0.14
CA LEU A 35 -7.94 -9.39 -0.34
C LEU A 35 -8.22 -9.01 -1.80
N SER A 36 -8.24 -9.99 -2.72
CA SER A 36 -8.66 -9.83 -4.11
C SER A 36 -10.19 -9.78 -4.20
N VAL A 37 -10.77 -8.91 -3.39
CA VAL A 37 -12.18 -8.53 -3.36
C VAL A 37 -12.33 -7.16 -4.02
N GLY A 38 -13.55 -6.64 -4.11
CA GLY A 38 -13.77 -5.27 -4.57
C GLY A 38 -13.12 -4.22 -3.67
N SER A 39 -13.53 -2.96 -3.82
CA SER A 39 -12.96 -1.88 -3.02
C SER A 39 -13.09 -2.15 -1.52
N ILE A 40 -12.02 -1.88 -0.77
CA ILE A 40 -11.93 -2.03 0.66
C ILE A 40 -12.03 -0.66 1.29
N THR A 41 -12.94 -0.49 2.26
CA THR A 41 -13.07 0.72 3.05
C THR A 41 -12.94 0.38 4.53
N VAL A 42 -12.06 1.08 5.26
CA VAL A 42 -12.06 1.08 6.72
C VAL A 42 -12.70 2.36 7.20
N SER A 43 -13.85 2.24 7.88
CA SER A 43 -14.64 3.37 8.35
C SER A 43 -13.99 4.06 9.55
N SER A 44 -14.29 5.36 9.70
CA SER A 44 -13.86 6.16 10.85
C SER A 44 -14.22 5.49 12.17
N GLY A 45 -13.27 5.46 13.11
CA GLY A 45 -13.45 4.83 14.43
C GLY A 45 -13.23 3.32 14.45
N ALA A 46 -12.82 2.71 13.34
CA ALA A 46 -12.54 1.27 13.25
C ALA A 46 -11.11 1.01 12.73
N TYR A 47 -10.61 -0.20 12.99
CA TYR A 47 -9.43 -0.70 12.29
C TYR A 47 -9.60 -2.11 11.74
N TRP A 48 -8.79 -2.44 10.73
CA TRP A 48 -8.54 -3.80 10.29
C TRP A 48 -7.06 -4.15 10.42
N SER A 49 -6.73 -5.13 11.25
CA SER A 49 -5.39 -5.67 11.41
C SER A 49 -5.30 -7.09 10.88
N ILE A 50 -4.43 -7.28 9.88
CA ILE A 50 -4.20 -8.53 9.18
C ILE A 50 -2.82 -9.05 9.57
N ILE A 51 -2.76 -10.25 10.16
CA ILE A 51 -1.54 -10.82 10.71
C ILE A 51 -1.19 -12.10 9.95
N ASN A 52 0.05 -12.23 9.49
CA ASN A 52 0.57 -13.43 8.83
C ASN A 52 -0.17 -13.82 7.52
N ASN A 53 -0.73 -12.84 6.80
CA ASN A 53 -1.22 -13.06 5.45
C ASN A 53 -0.07 -12.86 4.45
N ALA A 54 0.39 -13.94 3.81
CA ALA A 54 1.55 -13.88 2.92
C ALA A 54 1.29 -13.06 1.65
N VAL A 55 0.08 -13.15 1.09
CA VAL A 55 -0.28 -12.47 -0.17
C VAL A 55 -1.54 -11.63 0.03
N SER A 56 -1.36 -10.32 -0.09
CA SER A 56 -2.36 -9.27 0.06
C SER A 56 -2.47 -8.50 -1.25
N ALA A 57 -3.26 -9.03 -2.18
CA ALA A 57 -3.46 -8.44 -3.50
C ALA A 57 -4.80 -7.68 -3.55
N PHE A 58 -4.78 -6.37 -3.76
CA PHE A 58 -5.96 -5.53 -3.84
C PHE A 58 -6.40 -5.37 -5.29
N VAL A 59 -7.60 -5.84 -5.66
CA VAL A 59 -8.13 -5.69 -7.03
C VAL A 59 -9.14 -4.54 -7.18
N GLY A 60 -9.42 -3.81 -6.09
CA GLY A 60 -10.19 -2.56 -6.08
C GLY A 60 -9.48 -1.45 -5.27
N ASP A 61 -10.19 -0.36 -5.01
CA ASP A 61 -9.66 0.77 -4.25
C ASP A 61 -9.44 0.42 -2.78
N LEU A 62 -8.43 1.03 -2.14
CA LEU A 62 -8.25 1.01 -0.69
C LEU A 62 -8.53 2.40 -0.12
N THR A 63 -9.58 2.51 0.67
CA THR A 63 -9.96 3.75 1.37
C THR A 63 -9.85 3.57 2.88
N VAL A 64 -8.99 4.36 3.53
CA VAL A 64 -8.88 4.43 4.98
C VAL A 64 -9.35 5.80 5.42
N GLN A 65 -10.48 5.86 6.13
CA GLN A 65 -11.07 7.12 6.58
C GLN A 65 -10.25 7.76 7.71
N SER A 66 -10.58 9.01 8.06
CA SER A 66 -10.00 9.67 9.24
C SER A 66 -10.33 8.87 10.50
N ASN A 67 -9.42 8.86 11.48
CA ASN A 67 -9.53 8.04 12.70
C ASN A 67 -9.73 6.54 12.44
N ALA A 68 -9.28 6.02 11.29
CA ALA A 68 -9.32 4.61 10.95
C ALA A 68 -7.91 4.04 10.75
N GLY A 69 -7.78 2.71 10.83
CA GLY A 69 -6.49 2.03 10.67
C GLY A 69 -6.56 0.79 9.79
N PHE A 70 -5.58 0.63 8.89
CA PHE A 70 -5.40 -0.58 8.09
C PHE A 70 -3.97 -1.10 8.24
N TYR A 71 -3.84 -2.31 8.78
CA TYR A 71 -2.57 -2.88 9.17
C TYR A 71 -2.37 -4.24 8.53
N ILE A 72 -1.19 -4.47 7.94
CA ILE A 72 -0.73 -5.80 7.53
C ILE A 72 0.60 -6.04 8.23
N SER A 73 0.71 -7.12 8.98
CA SER A 73 1.94 -7.45 9.69
C SER A 73 2.27 -8.93 9.59
N THR A 74 3.54 -9.27 9.74
CA THR A 74 3.97 -10.64 9.98
C THR A 74 4.74 -10.73 11.29
N THR A 75 4.42 -11.76 12.07
CA THR A 75 5.20 -12.22 13.22
C THR A 75 5.90 -13.55 12.93
N ASN A 76 5.65 -14.13 11.75
CA ASN A 76 6.22 -15.40 11.32
C ASN A 76 7.51 -15.16 10.51
N PRO A 77 8.66 -15.73 10.93
CA PRO A 77 9.94 -15.54 10.25
C PRO A 77 10.02 -16.20 8.87
N LEU A 78 9.03 -17.04 8.51
CA LEU A 78 8.95 -17.74 7.24
C LEU A 78 8.01 -17.06 6.23
N ILE A 79 7.43 -15.90 6.57
CA ILE A 79 6.52 -15.16 5.69
C ILE A 79 7.16 -13.83 5.33
N GLY A 80 7.43 -13.62 4.04
CA GLY A 80 7.69 -12.30 3.47
C GLY A 80 6.40 -11.74 2.88
N LEU A 81 5.94 -10.59 3.40
CA LEU A 81 4.66 -10.00 2.98
C LEU A 81 4.72 -9.57 1.51
N GLN A 82 3.78 -10.05 0.70
CA GLN A 82 3.51 -9.57 -0.65
C GLN A 82 2.26 -8.70 -0.61
N VAL A 83 2.41 -7.38 -0.69
CA VAL A 83 1.30 -6.43 -0.67
C VAL A 83 1.28 -5.66 -1.99
N THR A 84 0.26 -5.90 -2.80
CA THR A 84 0.18 -5.36 -4.15
C THR A 84 -1.17 -4.72 -4.43
N LEU A 85 -1.15 -3.62 -5.18
CA LEU A 85 -2.36 -3.05 -5.78
C LEU A 85 -2.42 -3.53 -7.23
N LEU A 86 -3.39 -4.39 -7.53
CA LEU A 86 -3.58 -5.04 -8.81
C LEU A 86 -4.64 -4.31 -9.62
N GLY A 87 -4.22 -3.28 -10.36
CA GLY A 87 -5.08 -2.62 -11.33
C GLY A 87 -4.63 -1.20 -11.60
N VAL A 88 -4.37 -0.88 -12.87
CA VAL A 88 -3.96 0.47 -13.30
C VAL A 88 -5.04 1.53 -13.07
N LEU A 89 -6.26 1.12 -12.74
CA LEU A 89 -7.40 1.98 -12.42
C LEU A 89 -7.67 2.12 -10.92
N ASN A 90 -7.01 1.32 -10.08
CA ASN A 90 -7.29 1.28 -8.65
C ASN A 90 -6.56 2.41 -7.93
N SER A 91 -7.11 2.82 -6.80
CA SER A 91 -6.62 3.97 -6.04
C SER A 91 -6.41 3.65 -4.57
N ILE A 92 -5.47 4.36 -3.94
CA ILE A 92 -5.31 4.39 -2.48
C ILE A 92 -5.65 5.79 -2.00
N GLN A 93 -6.61 5.86 -1.08
CA GLN A 93 -6.96 7.07 -0.35
C GLN A 93 -6.80 6.84 1.15
N ASN A 94 -5.81 7.48 1.75
CA ASN A 94 -5.53 7.36 3.18
C ASN A 94 -5.73 8.69 3.91
N ASN A 95 -6.73 8.74 4.79
CA ASN A 95 -6.94 9.83 5.75
C ASN A 95 -6.67 9.39 7.20
N GLY A 96 -6.34 8.11 7.42
CA GLY A 96 -6.09 7.51 8.73
C GLY A 96 -4.67 6.98 8.83
N VAL A 97 -4.52 5.71 9.21
CA VAL A 97 -3.21 5.04 9.28
C VAL A 97 -3.19 3.80 8.38
N ILE A 98 -2.19 3.70 7.51
CA ILE A 98 -1.82 2.47 6.81
C ILE A 98 -0.47 2.02 7.32
N SER A 99 -0.30 0.74 7.67
CA SER A 99 1.03 0.24 8.05
C SER A 99 1.25 -1.19 7.62
N PHE A 100 2.35 -1.41 6.88
CA PHE A 100 2.85 -2.74 6.53
C PHE A 100 4.15 -3.01 7.30
N ASN A 101 4.15 -4.06 8.11
CA ASN A 101 5.24 -4.36 9.04
C ASN A 101 5.77 -5.78 8.84
N SER A 102 6.99 -5.85 8.31
CA SER A 102 7.74 -7.09 8.07
C SER A 102 9.07 -7.13 8.83
N LEU A 103 9.14 -6.52 10.02
CA LEU A 103 10.36 -6.45 10.84
C LEU A 103 10.71 -7.76 11.54
N LYS A 104 9.78 -8.72 11.63
CA LYS A 104 9.99 -10.01 12.33
C LYS A 104 10.36 -11.17 11.39
N THR A 105 10.79 -10.86 10.18
CA THR A 105 11.20 -11.84 9.16
C THR A 105 12.43 -11.32 8.41
N LEU A 106 13.30 -12.24 8.00
CA LEU A 106 14.43 -11.93 7.11
C LEU A 106 14.06 -12.04 5.64
N ILE A 107 12.87 -12.58 5.33
CA ILE A 107 12.37 -12.66 3.96
C ILE A 107 11.92 -11.26 3.55
N ALA A 108 12.55 -10.74 2.50
CA ALA A 108 12.26 -9.42 1.96
C ALA A 108 10.76 -9.27 1.60
N PRO A 109 10.06 -8.28 2.16
CA PRO A 109 8.70 -7.98 1.71
C PRO A 109 8.72 -7.35 0.33
N ASN A 110 7.60 -7.50 -0.38
CA ASN A 110 7.31 -6.81 -1.61
C ASN A 110 6.06 -5.95 -1.42
N TYR A 111 6.27 -4.66 -1.19
CA TYR A 111 5.23 -3.65 -1.16
C TYR A 111 5.24 -2.93 -2.51
N ASN A 112 4.50 -3.46 -3.48
CA ASN A 112 4.43 -2.90 -4.84
C ASN A 112 3.01 -2.41 -5.12
N LEU A 113 2.77 -1.15 -4.74
CA LEU A 113 1.48 -0.49 -4.87
C LEU A 113 1.48 0.35 -6.15
N VAL A 114 0.92 -0.21 -7.22
CA VAL A 114 0.80 0.44 -8.52
C VAL A 114 -0.67 0.71 -8.82
N GLY A 115 -1.04 1.98 -9.03
CA GLY A 115 -2.43 2.37 -9.23
C GLY A 115 -2.62 3.60 -10.11
N LEU A 116 -3.87 3.98 -10.30
CA LEU A 116 -4.25 5.22 -10.96
C LEU A 116 -3.93 6.43 -10.08
N SER A 117 -4.32 6.36 -8.81
CA SER A 117 -4.10 7.44 -7.86
C SER A 117 -3.63 6.99 -6.48
N PHE A 118 -2.81 7.83 -5.88
CA PHE A 118 -2.34 7.71 -4.51
C PHE A 118 -2.54 9.06 -3.81
N LEU A 119 -3.38 9.09 -2.78
CA LEU A 119 -3.63 10.25 -1.94
C LEU A 119 -3.41 9.88 -0.47
N ASN A 120 -2.39 10.48 0.15
CA ASN A 120 -2.11 10.32 1.58
C ASN A 120 -2.27 11.64 2.34
N ASN A 121 -3.35 11.77 3.10
CA ASN A 121 -3.57 12.84 4.07
C ASN A 121 -3.23 12.40 5.50
N GLY A 122 -3.23 11.09 5.76
CA GLY A 122 -2.95 10.49 7.06
C GLY A 122 -1.48 10.10 7.24
N GLN A 123 -1.25 8.92 7.83
CA GLN A 123 0.07 8.36 8.05
C GLN A 123 0.20 7.02 7.34
N MET A 124 1.34 6.77 6.70
CA MET A 124 1.62 5.49 6.07
C MET A 124 3.04 5.01 6.40
N TYR A 125 3.15 3.78 6.89
CA TYR A 125 4.40 3.16 7.34
C TYR A 125 4.69 1.88 6.55
N LEU A 126 5.89 1.79 5.98
CA LEU A 126 6.38 0.63 5.24
C LEU A 126 7.68 0.17 5.88
N ALA A 127 7.62 -0.91 6.64
CA ALA A 127 8.73 -1.41 7.43
C ALA A 127 9.19 -2.80 6.95
N ALA A 128 10.50 -2.95 6.82
CA ALA A 128 11.19 -4.20 6.52
C ALA A 128 12.45 -4.34 7.38
N ASP A 129 12.96 -5.56 7.53
CA ASP A 129 14.25 -5.75 8.18
C ASP A 129 15.41 -5.18 7.33
N GLY A 130 15.44 -5.45 6.02
CA GLY A 130 16.47 -4.92 5.12
C GLY A 130 17.74 -5.77 5.03
N THR A 131 17.86 -6.91 5.73
CA THR A 131 18.95 -7.88 5.48
C THR A 131 18.94 -8.38 4.03
N ASN A 132 17.75 -8.65 3.49
CA ASN A 132 17.54 -8.87 2.06
C ASN A 132 16.83 -7.63 1.48
N PRO A 133 17.18 -7.17 0.25
CA PRO A 133 16.58 -5.97 -0.34
C PRO A 133 15.04 -6.11 -0.48
N PRO A 134 14.24 -5.30 0.24
CA PRO A 134 12.79 -5.26 0.05
C PRO A 134 12.41 -4.64 -1.29
N VAL A 135 11.14 -4.71 -1.67
CA VAL A 135 10.55 -3.79 -2.64
C VAL A 135 9.61 -2.86 -1.89
N MET A 136 9.81 -1.55 -2.04
CA MET A 136 8.92 -0.53 -1.50
C MET A 136 8.63 0.50 -2.59
N ALA A 137 7.50 0.33 -3.26
CA ALA A 137 7.09 1.15 -4.39
C ALA A 137 5.66 1.68 -4.18
N LEU A 138 5.52 3.01 -4.27
CA LEU A 138 4.24 3.72 -4.32
C LEU A 138 4.16 4.45 -5.66
N THR A 139 3.66 3.76 -6.69
CA THR A 139 3.64 4.24 -8.06
C THR A 139 2.21 4.54 -8.48
N ALA A 140 1.94 5.78 -8.85
CA ALA A 140 0.63 6.16 -9.38
C ALA A 140 0.76 7.22 -10.49
N ALA A 141 -0.27 7.34 -11.32
CA ALA A 141 -0.36 8.40 -12.32
C ALA A 141 -0.68 9.75 -11.66
N SER A 142 -1.59 9.76 -10.69
CA SER A 142 -1.84 10.90 -9.79
C SER A 142 -1.29 10.59 -8.41
N TRP A 143 -0.36 11.40 -7.91
CA TRP A 143 0.35 11.10 -6.67
C TRP A 143 0.43 12.34 -5.78
N THR A 144 -0.18 12.27 -4.60
CA THR A 144 -0.19 13.37 -3.62
C THR A 144 0.03 12.84 -2.21
N ASN A 145 0.98 13.47 -1.50
CA ASN A 145 1.19 13.29 -0.07
C ASN A 145 1.05 14.63 0.66
N ASN A 146 0.04 14.74 1.51
CA ASN A 146 -0.16 15.85 2.45
C ASN A 146 0.17 15.44 3.90
N GLY A 147 0.20 14.14 4.19
CA GLY A 147 0.47 13.59 5.50
C GLY A 147 1.90 13.07 5.67
N LEU A 148 2.07 11.98 6.42
CA LEU A 148 3.36 11.37 6.70
C LEU A 148 3.53 10.05 5.93
N LEU A 149 4.66 9.89 5.27
CA LEU A 149 5.17 8.62 4.74
C LEU A 149 6.46 8.25 5.47
N VAL A 150 6.54 7.01 5.95
CA VAL A 150 7.75 6.47 6.57
C VAL A 150 8.14 5.17 5.90
N PHE A 151 9.34 5.14 5.34
CA PHE A 151 9.98 3.92 4.86
C PHE A 151 11.11 3.58 5.83
N TYR A 152 11.01 2.42 6.44
CA TYR A 152 11.92 1.99 7.48
C TYR A 152 12.56 0.65 7.12
N GLN A 153 13.88 0.63 7.18
CA GLN A 153 14.66 -0.60 7.15
C GLN A 153 15.49 -0.69 8.43
N ASN A 154 15.46 -1.84 9.10
CA ASN A 154 16.28 -2.08 10.30
C ASN A 154 17.77 -2.11 9.96
N GLN A 155 18.12 -2.66 8.79
CA GLN A 155 19.45 -2.72 8.19
C GLN A 155 19.42 -2.02 6.84
N ARG A 156 20.52 -1.35 6.46
CA ARG A 156 20.61 -0.73 5.14
C ARG A 156 20.74 -1.80 4.05
N SER A 157 19.86 -1.75 3.06
CA SER A 157 19.97 -2.55 1.84
C SER A 157 20.20 -1.68 0.60
N GLU A 158 20.46 -2.32 -0.54
CA GLU A 158 20.53 -1.67 -1.85
C GLU A 158 19.15 -1.40 -2.47
N SER A 159 18.06 -1.76 -1.78
CA SER A 159 16.70 -1.50 -2.26
C SER A 159 16.47 -0.01 -2.46
N LEU A 160 16.01 0.34 -3.66
CA LEU A 160 15.51 1.66 -3.99
C LEU A 160 14.05 1.81 -3.57
N ILE A 161 13.75 2.87 -2.84
CA ILE A 161 12.37 3.33 -2.63
C ILE A 161 11.89 4.01 -3.92
N ASN A 162 10.81 3.52 -4.51
CA ASN A 162 10.26 4.05 -5.76
C ASN A 162 8.98 4.85 -5.48
N LEU A 163 8.99 6.15 -5.77
CA LEU A 163 7.85 7.04 -5.57
C LEU A 163 7.43 7.67 -6.90
N GLY A 164 6.16 7.50 -7.25
CA GLY A 164 5.61 7.99 -8.51
C GLY A 164 6.06 7.19 -9.72
N THR A 165 5.49 7.53 -10.87
CA THR A 165 5.84 6.91 -12.15
C THR A 165 7.02 7.65 -12.78
N THR A 166 7.99 6.93 -13.33
CA THR A 166 9.17 7.52 -14.02
C THR A 166 8.75 8.58 -15.02
N LEU A 167 9.45 9.73 -15.04
CA LEU A 167 9.11 10.93 -15.83
C LEU A 167 7.78 11.61 -15.46
N GLY A 168 7.07 11.11 -14.45
CA GLY A 168 5.88 11.74 -13.90
C GLY A 168 6.21 12.84 -12.90
N SER A 169 5.17 13.30 -12.21
CA SER A 169 5.26 14.26 -11.12
C SER A 169 4.62 13.70 -9.86
N ILE A 170 5.18 14.08 -8.72
CA ILE A 170 4.60 13.83 -7.41
C ILE A 170 4.40 15.16 -6.69
N THR A 171 3.27 15.32 -6.00
CA THR A 171 3.01 16.47 -5.13
C THR A 171 3.23 16.05 -3.67
N ASN A 172 4.22 16.63 -3.01
CA ASN A 172 4.49 16.42 -1.59
C ASN A 172 4.34 17.73 -0.83
N ALA A 173 3.24 17.87 -0.08
CA ALA A 173 3.03 18.94 0.89
C ALA A 173 3.24 18.49 2.34
N GLY A 174 3.36 17.18 2.57
CA GLY A 174 3.61 16.57 3.87
C GLY A 174 5.07 16.17 4.08
N SER A 175 5.27 14.99 4.63
CA SER A 175 6.55 14.53 5.17
C SER A 175 6.92 13.16 4.64
N ILE A 176 8.15 12.98 4.18
CA ILE A 176 8.67 11.68 3.78
C ILE A 176 9.95 11.38 4.57
N CYS A 177 9.90 10.33 5.39
CA CYS A 177 11.01 9.87 6.21
C CYS A 177 11.57 8.57 5.66
N LEU A 178 12.89 8.54 5.44
CA LEU A 178 13.60 7.39 4.91
C LEU A 178 14.67 6.97 5.92
N TYR A 179 14.57 5.76 6.47
CA TYR A 179 15.52 5.20 7.42
C TYR A 179 16.27 4.04 6.77
N SER A 180 17.61 4.09 6.80
CA SER A 180 18.48 3.03 6.27
C SER A 180 18.08 2.59 4.84
N SER A 181 17.61 3.54 4.03
CA SER A 181 17.04 3.28 2.71
C SER A 181 17.76 4.11 1.65
N VAL A 182 17.83 3.58 0.43
CA VAL A 182 18.31 4.34 -0.73
C VAL A 182 17.11 4.90 -1.47
N TYR A 183 17.16 6.18 -1.82
CA TYR A 183 16.14 6.83 -2.64
C TYR A 183 16.82 7.55 -3.80
N GLN A 184 16.34 7.25 -5.01
CA GLN A 184 16.71 7.97 -6.21
C GLN A 184 15.46 8.66 -6.75
N GLN A 185 15.54 9.98 -6.90
CA GLN A 185 14.44 10.74 -7.48
C GLN A 185 14.36 10.45 -8.99
N LEU A 186 13.25 9.88 -9.43
CA LEU A 186 12.94 9.59 -10.85
C LEU A 186 11.79 10.45 -11.40
N THR A 187 11.21 11.30 -10.56
CA THR A 187 10.05 12.15 -10.85
C THR A 187 10.36 13.61 -10.55
N SER A 188 9.59 14.50 -11.16
CA SER A 188 9.51 15.87 -10.65
C SER A 188 8.78 15.87 -9.30
N ILE A 189 9.26 16.70 -8.36
CA ILE A 189 8.67 16.84 -7.02
C ILE A 189 8.24 18.29 -6.87
N THR A 190 6.95 18.51 -6.58
CA THR A 190 6.39 19.83 -6.28
C THR A 190 5.76 19.84 -4.89
N GLY A 191 5.48 21.03 -4.36
CA GLY A 191 4.87 21.23 -3.03
C GLY A 191 5.85 21.79 -1.99
N SER A 192 5.35 22.00 -0.76
CA SER A 192 6.09 22.59 0.37
C SER A 192 6.53 21.58 1.42
N GLY A 193 6.34 20.29 1.15
CA GLY A 193 6.63 19.22 2.08
C GLY A 193 8.13 18.97 2.25
N TRP A 194 8.50 18.31 3.34
CA TRP A 194 9.89 18.02 3.68
C TRP A 194 10.26 16.56 3.46
N TYR A 195 11.54 16.33 3.17
CA TYR A 195 12.18 15.03 3.09
C TYR A 195 13.23 14.92 4.20
N VAL A 196 13.13 13.88 5.03
CA VAL A 196 14.12 13.60 6.08
C VAL A 196 14.78 12.26 5.78
N PHE A 197 16.08 12.31 5.56
CA PHE A 197 16.92 11.15 5.32
C PHE A 197 17.72 10.88 6.59
N LEU A 198 17.42 9.77 7.27
CA LEU A 198 18.23 9.27 8.37
C LEU A 198 19.13 8.17 7.84
N ILE A 199 20.32 8.58 7.41
CA ILE A 199 21.40 7.71 6.95
C ILE A 199 22.28 7.39 8.16
N PHE A 200 22.25 6.14 8.62
CA PHE A 200 23.27 5.64 9.55
C PHE A 200 24.50 5.23 8.73
N PHE A 201 25.56 6.04 8.80
CA PHE A 201 26.90 5.58 8.46
C PHE A 201 27.35 4.66 9.60
N LEU A 202 27.34 3.35 9.39
CA LEU A 202 28.19 2.46 10.17
C LEU A 202 29.64 2.74 9.71
N LEU A 203 30.34 3.55 10.50
CA LEU A 203 31.81 3.65 10.48
C LEU A 203 32.43 2.35 10.97
#